data_AF-B8CSF1-F1
#
_entry.id   AF-B8CSF1-F1
#
_cell.length_a   1.000
_cell.length_b   1.000
_cell.length_c   1.000
_cell.angle_alpha   90.00
_cell.angle_beta   90.00
_cell.angle_gamma   90.00
#
_symmetry.space_group_name_H-M   'P 1'
#
loop_
_entity.id
_entity.type
_entity.pdbx_description
1 polymer ?
#
loop_
_entity_poly.entity_id
_entity_poly.type
_entity_poly.pdbx_seq_one_letter_code
_entity_poly.pdbx_strand_id
1 'polypeptide(L)'
;MTSYEILCLLSALSLVISLISSRLHRWQETITITALALLLSLLILAAGKIFGVSVYSSLVTDLEQLDFKALLLNGMLGFLLFAGALQIKLQVLKKQRWEIFILAFVGTLISTAVIGGVLYWVSGFLGLPLQLSYCLLFGALISPTDPIAVLAIIKQLGAPEDIATQVEGESLFNDGIGLVIFVAISQVAFSTEPLTITGIASLFLQEAVGGVIYGVILAAGLHFMLGFSEDKTQYLLMTLLLPTAGYVVADMIGVSGPLAMVTAGIIAGNLSIPKLLKMNECITLESFWGLIESFFNSLLFLLLGLLLLLIDFDAELWWFMLLSVPIVLLGRSLSVYLPYLVFRQVKHYNSFAEKILVWGGLRGGLALAMAMSLPTGVMLVTGSNIDLRELLMVMTYAVVVFSILVQGTTIPRLIDKSNAEDKG
;
A
#
# COMPACT_ATOMS: atom_id res chain seq x y z
N MET A 1 -25.34 9.35 -8.13
CA MET A 1 -25.25 10.06 -6.83
C MET A 1 -24.08 11.03 -6.88
N THR A 2 -24.07 12.08 -6.05
CA THR A 2 -22.89 12.94 -5.89
C THR A 2 -21.77 12.21 -5.14
N SER A 3 -20.51 12.56 -5.41
CA SER A 3 -19.35 11.95 -4.75
C SER A 3 -19.43 12.05 -3.21
N TYR A 4 -20.03 13.11 -2.67
CA TYR A 4 -20.31 13.26 -1.23
C TYR A 4 -21.30 12.21 -0.70
N GLU A 5 -22.42 11.99 -1.37
CA GLU A 5 -23.42 10.99 -0.95
C GLU A 5 -22.84 9.57 -1.00
N ILE A 6 -22.04 9.27 -2.01
CA ILE A 6 -21.38 7.97 -2.17
C ILE A 6 -20.33 7.76 -1.07
N LEU A 7 -19.50 8.77 -0.76
CA LEU A 7 -18.55 8.71 0.36
C LEU A 7 -19.23 8.53 1.71
N CYS A 8 -20.37 9.18 1.95
CA CYS A 8 -21.18 8.97 3.15
C CYS A 8 -21.70 7.52 3.23
N LEU A 9 -22.22 6.97 2.13
CA LEU A 9 -22.74 5.60 2.06
C LEU A 9 -21.61 4.57 2.29
N LEU A 10 -20.47 4.75 1.63
CA LEU A 10 -19.27 3.91 1.81
C LEU A 10 -18.74 3.96 3.26
N SER A 11 -18.72 5.14 3.87
CA SER A 11 -18.29 5.31 5.28
C SER A 11 -19.24 4.58 6.23
N ALA A 12 -20.56 4.67 6.02
CA ALA A 12 -21.55 3.94 6.81
C ALA A 12 -21.44 2.42 6.60
N LEU A 13 -21.27 1.97 5.37
CA LEU A 13 -21.09 0.55 5.01
C LEU A 13 -19.80 -0.03 5.60
N SER A 14 -18.71 0.74 5.59
CA SER A 14 -17.42 0.40 6.20
C SER A 14 -17.57 0.14 7.70
N LEU A 15 -18.23 1.06 8.41
CA LEU A 15 -18.51 0.92 9.84
C LEU A 15 -19.42 -0.28 10.14
N VAL A 16 -20.44 -0.55 9.33
CA VAL A 16 -21.31 -1.73 9.49
C VAL A 16 -20.52 -3.04 9.29
N ILE A 17 -19.65 -3.10 8.28
CA ILE A 17 -18.84 -4.29 7.99
C ILE A 17 -17.74 -4.48 9.04
N SER A 18 -17.10 -3.42 9.55
CA SER A 18 -16.20 -3.46 10.72
C SER A 18 -16.93 -3.96 11.97
N LEU A 19 -18.14 -3.46 12.26
CA LEU A 19 -18.94 -3.93 13.40
C LEU A 19 -19.29 -5.42 13.30
N ILE A 20 -19.64 -5.93 12.11
CA ILE A 20 -19.86 -7.36 11.86
C ILE A 20 -18.54 -8.15 12.02
N SER A 21 -17.46 -7.64 11.42
CA SER A 21 -16.11 -8.19 11.47
C SER A 21 -15.61 -8.38 12.92
N SER A 22 -15.81 -7.38 13.78
CA SER A 22 -15.44 -7.42 15.21
C SER A 22 -16.08 -8.60 15.98
N ARG A 23 -17.26 -9.08 15.55
CA ARG A 23 -17.92 -10.25 16.13
C ARG A 23 -17.35 -11.58 15.63
N LEU A 24 -16.67 -11.58 14.49
CA LEU A 24 -16.05 -12.74 13.85
C LEU A 24 -14.60 -12.96 14.34
N HIS A 25 -14.43 -13.04 15.66
CA HIS A 25 -13.17 -13.19 16.44
C HIS A 25 -12.15 -14.27 15.99
N ARG A 26 -12.40 -15.02 14.91
CA ARG A 26 -11.49 -16.06 14.37
C ARG A 26 -10.46 -15.54 13.36
N TRP A 27 -10.64 -14.33 12.85
CA TRP A 27 -9.86 -13.76 11.77
C TRP A 27 -9.44 -12.33 12.10
N GLN A 28 -8.43 -11.82 11.38
CA GLN A 28 -8.11 -10.40 11.43
C GLN A 28 -9.24 -9.57 10.79
N GLU A 29 -9.48 -8.38 11.32
CA GLU A 29 -10.47 -7.43 10.80
C GLU A 29 -10.26 -7.10 9.32
N THR A 30 -9.06 -6.71 8.89
CA THR A 30 -8.69 -6.44 7.48
C THR A 30 -9.12 -7.53 6.50
N ILE A 31 -8.79 -8.79 6.81
CA ILE A 31 -9.11 -9.95 5.98
C ILE A 31 -10.64 -10.15 5.92
N THR A 32 -11.31 -9.93 7.05
CA THR A 32 -12.76 -10.13 7.21
C THR A 32 -13.57 -9.05 6.51
N ILE A 33 -13.16 -7.77 6.61
CA ILE A 33 -13.75 -6.65 5.87
C ILE A 33 -13.63 -6.92 4.36
N THR A 34 -12.43 -7.29 3.91
CA THR A 34 -12.17 -7.62 2.50
C THR A 34 -13.06 -8.78 2.04
N ALA A 35 -13.10 -9.89 2.78
CA ALA A 35 -13.92 -11.06 2.43
C ALA A 35 -15.43 -10.75 2.40
N LEU A 36 -15.93 -9.94 3.32
CA LEU A 36 -17.34 -9.51 3.35
C LEU A 36 -17.67 -8.54 2.21
N ALA A 37 -16.78 -7.60 1.88
CA ALA A 37 -16.95 -6.69 0.75
C ALA A 37 -16.92 -7.43 -0.59
N LEU A 38 -16.02 -8.41 -0.75
CA LEU A 38 -15.97 -9.30 -1.93
C LEU A 38 -17.25 -10.15 -2.06
N LEU A 39 -17.74 -10.72 -0.96
CA LEU A 39 -18.98 -11.49 -0.93
C LEU A 39 -20.18 -10.61 -1.28
N LEU A 40 -20.25 -9.38 -0.76
CA LEU A 40 -21.27 -8.39 -1.10
C LEU A 40 -21.25 -8.07 -2.61
N SER A 41 -20.06 -7.83 -3.19
CA SER A 41 -19.91 -7.56 -4.63
C SER A 41 -20.33 -8.76 -5.49
N LEU A 42 -19.99 -9.98 -5.09
CA LEU A 42 -20.44 -11.21 -5.76
C LEU A 42 -21.97 -11.38 -5.68
N LEU A 43 -22.59 -11.03 -4.55
CA LEU A 43 -24.05 -11.02 -4.42
C LEU A 43 -24.70 -9.96 -5.30
N ILE A 44 -24.11 -8.76 -5.44
CA ILE A 44 -24.59 -7.70 -6.34
C ILE A 44 -24.50 -8.14 -7.81
N LEU A 45 -23.37 -8.75 -8.23
CA LEU A 45 -23.18 -9.32 -9.57
C LEU A 45 -24.19 -10.44 -9.87
N ALA A 46 -24.43 -11.33 -8.91
CA ALA A 46 -25.42 -12.40 -9.04
C ALA A 46 -26.86 -11.84 -9.10
N ALA A 47 -27.19 -10.87 -8.25
CA ALA A 47 -28.49 -10.22 -8.23
C ALA A 47 -28.77 -9.46 -9.53
N GLY A 48 -27.80 -8.75 -10.10
CA GLY A 48 -27.93 -8.07 -11.39
C GLY A 48 -28.26 -9.04 -12.54
N LYS A 49 -27.67 -10.24 -12.53
CA LYS A 49 -27.96 -11.31 -13.51
C LYS A 49 -29.31 -12.00 -13.30
N ILE A 50 -29.88 -11.95 -12.09
CA ILE A 50 -31.15 -12.63 -11.74
C ILE A 50 -32.37 -11.68 -11.82
N PHE A 51 -32.24 -10.46 -11.30
CA PHE A 51 -33.34 -9.50 -11.16
C PHE A 51 -33.38 -8.41 -12.24
N GLY A 52 -32.34 -8.32 -13.07
CA GLY A 52 -32.26 -7.39 -14.19
C GLY A 52 -31.29 -6.22 -13.97
N VAL A 53 -30.86 -5.64 -15.09
CA VAL A 53 -29.68 -4.76 -15.17
C VAL A 53 -29.83 -3.42 -14.45
N SER A 54 -31.05 -2.88 -14.29
CA SER A 54 -31.27 -1.48 -13.87
C SER A 54 -30.71 -1.11 -12.48
N VAL A 55 -30.76 -2.03 -11.52
CA VAL A 55 -30.19 -1.80 -10.18
C VAL A 55 -28.65 -1.94 -10.23
N TYR A 56 -28.15 -2.88 -11.02
CA TYR A 56 -26.72 -3.11 -11.22
C TYR A 56 -26.04 -1.93 -11.90
N SER A 57 -26.55 -1.47 -13.04
CA SER A 57 -25.98 -0.34 -13.80
C SER A 57 -25.96 0.94 -12.98
N SER A 58 -27.00 1.20 -12.16
CA SER A 58 -27.05 2.38 -11.31
C SER A 58 -25.92 2.40 -10.27
N LEU A 59 -25.62 1.25 -9.64
CA LEU A 59 -24.55 1.14 -8.65
C LEU A 59 -23.15 1.18 -9.29
N VAL A 60 -22.97 0.56 -10.46
CA VAL A 60 -21.70 0.58 -11.20
C VAL A 60 -21.40 2.00 -11.67
N THR A 61 -22.33 2.67 -12.35
CA THR A 61 -22.15 4.04 -12.84
C THR A 61 -21.94 5.07 -11.73
N ASP A 62 -22.51 4.86 -10.53
CA ASP A 62 -22.23 5.70 -9.37
C ASP A 62 -20.85 5.42 -8.74
N LEU A 63 -20.36 4.18 -8.79
CA LEU A 63 -18.98 3.87 -8.37
C LEU A 63 -17.95 4.37 -9.40
N GLU A 64 -18.21 4.29 -10.70
CA GLU A 64 -17.36 4.86 -11.77
C GLU A 64 -17.18 6.38 -11.64
N GLN A 65 -18.17 7.08 -11.06
CA GLN A 65 -18.11 8.52 -10.77
C GLN A 65 -17.27 8.87 -9.53
N LEU A 66 -16.75 7.89 -8.79
CA LEU A 66 -15.71 8.13 -7.80
C LEU A 66 -14.35 8.22 -8.48
N ASP A 67 -13.65 9.33 -8.27
CA ASP A 67 -12.20 9.37 -8.49
C ASP A 67 -11.50 8.57 -7.37
N PHE A 68 -11.45 7.25 -7.53
CA PHE A 68 -10.75 6.33 -6.63
C PHE A 68 -9.27 6.69 -6.48
N LYS A 69 -8.63 7.25 -7.52
CA LYS A 69 -7.25 7.72 -7.47
C LYS A 69 -7.13 8.89 -6.51
N ALA A 70 -7.94 9.94 -6.66
CA ALA A 70 -7.93 11.08 -5.76
C ALA A 70 -8.33 10.69 -4.33
N LEU A 71 -9.32 9.81 -4.16
CA LEU A 71 -9.73 9.32 -2.84
C LEU A 71 -8.59 8.57 -2.14
N LEU A 72 -7.99 7.57 -2.78
CA LEU A 72 -6.96 6.72 -2.17
C LEU A 72 -5.61 7.45 -2.06
N LEU A 73 -5.09 8.03 -3.15
CA LEU A 73 -3.76 8.66 -3.15
C LEU A 73 -3.75 10.03 -2.47
N ASN A 74 -4.75 10.88 -2.71
CA ASN A 74 -4.72 12.27 -2.23
C ASN A 74 -5.51 12.42 -0.92
N GLY A 75 -6.55 11.60 -0.70
CA GLY A 75 -7.44 11.67 0.46
C GLY A 75 -7.06 10.76 1.63
N MET A 76 -6.43 9.60 1.38
CA MET A 76 -6.24 8.55 2.40
C MET A 76 -4.77 8.20 2.66
N LEU A 77 -3.93 8.10 1.62
CA LEU A 77 -2.54 7.65 1.71
C LEU A 77 -1.70 8.51 2.68
N GLY A 78 -1.85 9.83 2.62
CA GLY A 78 -1.16 10.75 3.53
C GLY A 78 -1.49 10.47 5.00
N PHE A 79 -2.75 10.23 5.33
CA PHE A 79 -3.19 9.93 6.70
C PHE A 79 -2.68 8.57 7.18
N LEU A 80 -2.80 7.52 6.36
CA LEU A 80 -2.35 6.17 6.70
C LEU A 80 -0.84 6.13 6.95
N LEU A 81 -0.05 6.72 6.06
CA LEU A 81 1.40 6.77 6.20
C LEU A 81 1.84 7.63 7.38
N PHE A 82 1.20 8.78 7.63
CA PHE A 82 1.50 9.58 8.82
C PHE A 82 1.16 8.82 10.11
N ALA A 83 0.00 8.16 10.19
CA ALA A 83 -0.44 7.42 11.37
C ALA A 83 0.47 6.22 11.71
N GLY A 84 0.86 5.44 10.71
CA GLY A 84 1.81 4.33 10.90
C GLY A 84 3.21 4.82 11.27
N ALA A 85 3.71 5.86 10.58
CA ALA A 85 5.01 6.48 10.86
C ALA A 85 5.13 7.06 12.27
N LEU A 86 4.04 7.61 12.79
CA LEU A 86 3.94 8.18 14.14
C LEU A 86 4.17 7.15 15.25
N GLN A 87 3.78 5.89 15.02
CA GLN A 87 3.89 4.78 15.98
C GLN A 87 5.27 4.10 15.96
N ILE A 88 6.06 4.26 14.89
CA ILE A 88 7.37 3.61 14.77
C ILE A 88 8.34 4.11 15.84
N LYS A 89 8.94 3.15 16.57
CA LYS A 89 9.96 3.43 17.58
C LYS A 89 11.34 3.56 16.90
N LEU A 90 11.77 4.80 16.65
CA LEU A 90 13.02 5.12 15.95
C LEU A 90 14.27 4.50 16.63
N GLN A 91 14.25 4.28 17.95
CA GLN A 91 15.34 3.59 18.64
C GLN A 91 15.44 2.10 18.28
N VAL A 92 14.31 1.43 18.00
CA VAL A 92 14.27 0.03 17.57
C VAL A 92 14.65 -0.05 16.09
N LEU A 93 14.02 0.78 15.24
CA LEU A 93 14.33 0.85 13.81
C LEU A 93 15.81 1.16 13.53
N LYS A 94 16.45 2.01 14.36
CA LYS A 94 17.89 2.29 14.28
C LYS A 94 18.79 1.07 14.44
N LYS A 95 18.36 0.01 15.15
CA LYS A 95 19.11 -1.26 15.30
C LYS A 95 19.26 -1.99 13.96
N GLN A 96 18.29 -1.84 13.05
CA GLN A 96 18.17 -2.57 11.78
C GLN A 96 18.05 -1.63 10.56
N ARG A 97 18.59 -0.41 10.68
CA ARG A 97 18.39 0.66 9.70
C ARG A 97 18.91 0.34 8.29
N TRP A 98 19.89 -0.55 8.18
CA TRP A 98 20.45 -0.95 6.88
C TRP A 98 19.62 -2.06 6.24
N GLU A 99 19.20 -3.04 7.02
CA GLU A 99 18.32 -4.12 6.58
C GLU A 99 17.00 -3.56 6.06
N ILE A 100 16.36 -2.67 6.83
CA ILE A 100 15.09 -2.01 6.46
C ILE A 100 15.26 -1.14 5.21
N PHE A 101 16.33 -0.32 5.14
CA PHE A 101 16.60 0.49 3.95
C PHE A 101 16.85 -0.36 2.71
N ILE A 102 17.64 -1.43 2.82
CA ILE A 102 17.96 -2.31 1.68
C ILE A 102 16.71 -3.08 1.24
N LEU A 103 15.87 -3.57 2.15
CA LEU A 103 14.62 -4.25 1.78
C LEU A 103 13.62 -3.27 1.13
N ALA A 104 13.40 -2.09 1.71
CA ALA A 104 12.43 -1.10 1.21
C ALA A 104 12.86 -0.35 -0.06
N PHE A 105 14.16 -0.23 -0.33
CA PHE A 105 14.68 0.44 -1.52
C PHE A 105 15.19 -0.56 -2.58
N VAL A 106 16.21 -1.35 -2.22
CA VAL A 106 16.86 -2.28 -3.16
C VAL A 106 15.95 -3.48 -3.42
N GLY A 107 15.24 -3.98 -2.41
CA GLY A 107 14.22 -5.02 -2.57
C GLY A 107 13.10 -4.58 -3.51
N THR A 108 12.54 -3.37 -3.34
CA THR A 108 11.49 -2.84 -4.23
C THR A 108 11.96 -2.65 -5.67
N LEU A 109 13.21 -2.20 -5.88
CA LEU A 109 13.82 -2.15 -7.21
C LEU A 109 14.04 -3.54 -7.83
N ILE A 110 14.52 -4.52 -7.05
CA ILE A 110 14.65 -5.92 -7.49
C ILE A 110 13.28 -6.51 -7.85
N SER A 111 12.28 -6.34 -6.98
CA SER A 111 10.90 -6.79 -7.20
C SER A 111 10.35 -6.20 -8.49
N THR A 112 10.49 -4.88 -8.69
CA THR A 112 10.07 -4.16 -9.90
C THR A 112 10.72 -4.72 -11.16
N ALA A 113 12.05 -4.85 -11.15
CA ALA A 113 12.82 -5.33 -12.31
C ALA A 113 12.55 -6.80 -12.64
N VAL A 114 12.39 -7.66 -11.62
CA VAL A 114 12.07 -9.09 -11.79
C VAL A 114 10.64 -9.27 -12.31
N ILE A 115 9.65 -8.61 -11.70
CA ILE A 115 8.24 -8.73 -12.11
C ILE A 115 8.07 -8.20 -13.54
N GLY A 116 8.64 -7.04 -13.85
CA GLY A 116 8.58 -6.47 -15.20
C GLY A 116 9.35 -7.30 -16.23
N GLY A 117 10.55 -7.79 -15.90
CA GLY A 117 11.34 -8.64 -16.79
C GLY A 117 10.67 -9.98 -17.09
N VAL A 118 10.13 -10.66 -16.08
CA VAL A 118 9.40 -11.92 -16.26
C VAL A 118 8.09 -11.72 -17.02
N LEU A 119 7.31 -10.68 -16.68
CA LEU A 119 6.07 -10.36 -17.38
C LEU A 119 6.32 -10.02 -18.86
N TYR A 120 7.37 -9.26 -19.17
CA TYR A 120 7.77 -8.95 -20.55
C TYR A 120 7.95 -10.25 -21.38
N TRP A 121 8.79 -11.18 -20.90
CA TRP A 121 9.00 -12.47 -21.57
C TRP A 121 7.73 -13.31 -21.67
N VAL A 122 6.97 -13.44 -20.58
CA VAL A 122 5.71 -14.22 -20.54
C VAL A 122 4.69 -13.66 -21.52
N SER A 123 4.55 -12.32 -21.60
CA SER A 123 3.60 -11.66 -22.49
C SER A 123 3.89 -11.95 -23.98
N GLY A 124 5.17 -11.94 -24.36
CA GLY A 124 5.60 -12.33 -25.71
C GLY A 124 5.31 -13.79 -26.04
N PHE A 125 5.51 -14.72 -25.10
CA PHE A 125 5.15 -16.13 -25.28
C PHE A 125 3.63 -16.38 -25.37
N LEU A 126 2.82 -15.52 -24.75
CA LEU A 126 1.35 -15.59 -24.80
C LEU A 126 0.74 -14.90 -26.04
N GLY A 127 1.56 -14.38 -26.96
CA GLY A 127 1.08 -13.69 -28.17
C GLY A 127 0.61 -12.24 -27.96
N LEU A 128 0.81 -11.70 -26.76
CA LEU A 128 0.45 -10.33 -26.37
C LEU A 128 1.72 -9.57 -25.92
N PRO A 129 2.65 -9.24 -26.84
CA PRO A 129 3.96 -8.69 -26.49
C PRO A 129 3.85 -7.26 -25.93
N LEU A 130 3.88 -7.15 -24.61
CA LEU A 130 3.85 -5.87 -23.90
C LEU A 130 5.18 -5.12 -24.05
N GLN A 131 5.13 -3.79 -23.99
CA GLN A 131 6.35 -2.99 -23.86
C GLN A 131 6.98 -3.18 -22.48
N LEU A 132 8.31 -3.27 -22.41
CA LEU A 132 9.05 -3.43 -21.15
C LEU A 132 8.75 -2.29 -20.15
N SER A 133 8.48 -1.08 -20.65
CA SER A 133 7.99 0.07 -19.87
C SER A 133 6.71 -0.28 -19.09
N TYR A 134 5.70 -0.83 -19.74
CA TYR A 134 4.42 -1.23 -19.13
C TYR A 134 4.60 -2.41 -18.16
N CYS A 135 5.49 -3.35 -18.46
CA CYS A 135 5.79 -4.46 -17.54
C CYS A 135 6.52 -3.98 -16.28
N LEU A 136 7.49 -3.07 -16.42
CA LEU A 136 8.17 -2.43 -15.28
C LEU A 136 7.22 -1.52 -14.49
N LEU A 137 6.25 -0.89 -15.14
CA LEU A 137 5.20 -0.09 -14.49
C LEU A 137 4.28 -0.96 -13.63
N PHE A 138 3.88 -2.14 -14.12
CA PHE A 138 3.20 -3.16 -13.32
C PHE A 138 4.09 -3.66 -12.16
N GLY A 139 5.38 -3.90 -12.44
CA GLY A 139 6.36 -4.27 -11.42
C GLY A 139 6.44 -3.22 -10.30
N ALA A 140 6.44 -1.93 -10.64
CA ALA A 140 6.51 -0.83 -9.69
C ALA A 140 5.26 -0.74 -8.83
N LEU A 141 4.06 -0.71 -9.44
CA LEU A 141 2.81 -0.55 -8.69
C LEU A 141 2.52 -1.72 -7.74
N ILE A 142 3.00 -2.93 -8.04
CA ILE A 142 2.77 -4.13 -7.23
C ILE A 142 3.93 -4.49 -6.29
N SER A 143 5.02 -3.72 -6.27
CA SER A 143 6.18 -3.97 -5.38
C SER A 143 6.05 -3.43 -3.93
N PRO A 144 5.24 -2.38 -3.64
CA PRO A 144 4.82 -2.03 -2.29
C PRO A 144 4.10 -3.13 -1.52
N THR A 145 4.32 -3.18 -0.21
CA THR A 145 3.66 -4.13 0.71
C THR A 145 2.88 -3.40 1.77
N ASP A 146 1.70 -3.91 2.08
CA ASP A 146 0.82 -3.39 3.13
C ASP A 146 1.32 -3.85 4.52
N PRO A 147 1.78 -2.94 5.40
CA PRO A 147 2.22 -3.32 6.74
C PRO A 147 1.05 -3.82 7.59
N ILE A 148 -0.11 -3.19 7.45
CA ILE A 148 -1.17 -3.11 8.45
C ILE A 148 -1.86 -4.47 8.57
N ALA A 149 -2.06 -5.13 7.43
CA ALA A 149 -2.54 -6.50 7.37
C ALA A 149 -1.63 -7.48 8.15
N VAL A 150 -0.31 -7.52 7.90
CA VAL A 150 0.56 -8.52 8.55
C VAL A 150 0.99 -8.14 9.95
N LEU A 151 1.25 -6.86 10.20
CA LEU A 151 1.83 -6.37 11.45
C LEU A 151 0.90 -6.61 12.64
N ALA A 152 -0.41 -6.51 12.46
CA ALA A 152 -1.38 -6.86 13.50
C ALA A 152 -1.32 -8.36 13.85
N ILE A 153 -1.23 -9.25 12.86
CA ILE A 153 -1.09 -10.71 13.06
C ILE A 153 0.25 -11.02 13.78
N ILE A 154 1.34 -10.40 13.33
CA ILE A 154 2.68 -10.53 13.91
C ILE A 154 2.72 -10.08 15.38
N LYS A 155 2.11 -8.93 15.70
CA LYS A 155 2.00 -8.41 17.07
C LYS A 155 1.07 -9.27 17.93
N GLN A 156 -0.06 -9.76 17.39
CA GLN A 156 -1.01 -10.62 18.10
C GLN A 156 -0.42 -11.99 18.46
N LEU A 157 0.37 -12.59 17.56
CA LEU A 157 1.01 -13.89 17.78
C LEU A 157 2.36 -13.79 18.51
N GLY A 158 2.84 -12.58 18.84
CA GLY A 158 4.07 -12.37 19.58
C GLY A 158 5.32 -12.87 18.84
N ALA A 159 5.42 -12.59 17.54
CA ALA A 159 6.61 -12.94 16.75
C ALA A 159 7.86 -12.18 17.24
N PRO A 160 9.09 -12.65 16.93
CA PRO A 160 10.33 -11.99 17.33
C PRO A 160 10.38 -10.49 16.96
N GLU A 161 10.83 -9.65 17.91
CA GLU A 161 10.92 -8.18 17.75
C GLU A 161 11.66 -7.79 16.46
N ASP A 162 12.71 -8.53 16.11
CA ASP A 162 13.50 -8.30 14.91
C ASP A 162 12.68 -8.47 13.61
N ILE A 163 11.79 -9.47 13.52
CA ILE A 163 10.94 -9.71 12.34
C ILE A 163 9.82 -8.67 12.29
N ALA A 164 9.22 -8.34 13.43
CA ALA A 164 8.19 -7.32 13.52
C ALA A 164 8.72 -5.93 13.07
N THR A 165 9.93 -5.57 13.52
CA THR A 165 10.61 -4.32 13.13
C THR A 165 10.93 -4.29 11.64
N GLN A 166 11.31 -5.43 11.04
CA GLN A 166 11.56 -5.54 9.61
C GLN A 166 10.29 -5.35 8.77
N VAL A 167 9.18 -6.00 9.13
CA VAL A 167 7.89 -5.86 8.41
C VAL A 167 7.30 -4.47 8.55
N GLU A 168 7.31 -3.90 9.76
CA GLU A 168 6.83 -2.55 10.08
C GLU A 168 7.66 -1.48 9.35
N GLY A 169 8.99 -1.57 9.43
CA GLY A 169 9.89 -0.62 8.80
C GLY A 169 9.94 -0.72 7.29
N GLU A 170 10.00 -1.93 6.72
CA GLU A 170 10.09 -2.10 5.26
C GLU A 170 8.86 -1.52 4.58
N SER A 171 7.68 -2.01 4.94
CA SER A 171 6.42 -1.71 4.26
C SER A 171 6.12 -0.19 4.27
N LEU A 172 6.34 0.48 5.40
CA LEU A 172 6.13 1.93 5.52
C LEU A 172 7.02 2.75 4.58
N PHE A 173 8.29 2.38 4.42
CA PHE A 173 9.18 3.04 3.47
C PHE A 173 8.92 2.59 2.02
N ASN A 174 8.51 1.33 1.82
CA ASN A 174 8.24 0.73 0.52
C ASN A 174 7.05 1.39 -0.18
N ASP A 175 5.96 1.71 0.52
CA ASP A 175 4.83 2.47 -0.04
C ASP A 175 5.28 3.83 -0.63
N GLY A 176 6.09 4.59 0.11
CA GLY A 176 6.60 5.88 -0.34
C GLY A 176 7.62 5.78 -1.47
N ILE A 177 8.55 4.81 -1.39
CA ILE A 177 9.56 4.55 -2.43
C ILE A 177 8.91 4.03 -3.72
N GLY A 178 7.96 3.10 -3.60
CA GLY A 178 7.29 2.47 -4.72
C GLY A 178 6.41 3.44 -5.51
N LEU A 179 5.75 4.40 -4.86
CA LEU A 179 5.05 5.46 -5.60
C LEU A 179 6.03 6.30 -6.43
N VAL A 180 7.20 6.67 -5.89
CA VAL A 180 8.21 7.43 -6.66
C VAL A 180 8.78 6.60 -7.83
N ILE A 181 9.02 5.30 -7.63
CA ILE A 181 9.42 4.38 -8.72
C ILE A 181 8.30 4.30 -9.77
N PHE A 182 7.04 4.18 -9.36
CA PHE A 182 5.87 4.14 -10.25
C PHE A 182 5.71 5.45 -11.04
N VAL A 183 5.80 6.61 -10.39
CA VAL A 183 5.69 7.93 -11.04
C VAL A 183 6.83 8.13 -12.04
N ALA A 184 8.07 7.82 -11.67
CA ALA A 184 9.21 7.92 -12.57
C ALA A 184 9.09 6.99 -13.79
N ILE A 185 8.64 5.75 -13.61
CA ILE A 185 8.43 4.79 -14.72
C ILE A 185 7.19 5.16 -15.55
N SER A 186 6.14 5.73 -14.94
CA SER A 186 4.95 6.21 -15.64
C SER A 186 5.29 7.35 -16.60
N GLN A 187 6.11 8.31 -16.15
CA GLN A 187 6.66 9.36 -17.02
C GLN A 187 7.45 8.78 -18.19
N VAL A 188 8.25 7.72 -17.98
CA VAL A 188 8.98 7.00 -19.05
C VAL A 188 8.04 6.21 -19.98
N ALA A 189 6.95 5.66 -19.46
CA ALA A 189 6.02 4.82 -20.21
C ALA A 189 5.06 5.60 -21.12
N PHE A 190 4.79 6.87 -20.81
CA PHE A 190 3.81 7.70 -21.51
C PHE A 190 4.36 9.01 -22.09
N SER A 191 5.62 9.38 -21.82
CA SER A 191 6.26 10.52 -22.48
C SER A 191 6.61 10.20 -23.95
N THR A 192 6.51 11.21 -24.81
CA THR A 192 6.98 11.17 -26.20
C THR A 192 8.45 11.59 -26.34
N GLU A 193 9.08 12.12 -25.28
CA GLU A 193 10.48 12.52 -25.30
C GLU A 193 11.43 11.38 -24.87
N PRO A 194 12.63 11.26 -25.49
CA PRO A 194 13.61 10.23 -25.15
C PRO A 194 14.26 10.50 -23.79
N LEU A 195 13.60 10.05 -22.73
CA LEU A 195 14.07 10.19 -21.34
C LEU A 195 15.40 9.48 -21.11
N THR A 196 16.41 10.27 -20.73
CA THR A 196 17.74 9.77 -20.40
C THR A 196 17.78 9.14 -19.00
N ILE A 197 18.69 8.18 -18.78
CA ILE A 197 18.94 7.60 -17.45
C ILE A 197 19.23 8.68 -16.40
N THR A 198 19.95 9.73 -16.80
CA THR A 198 20.21 10.93 -15.99
C THR A 198 18.94 11.71 -15.65
N GLY A 199 17.99 11.85 -16.59
CA GLY A 199 16.68 12.46 -16.33
C GLY A 199 15.88 11.67 -15.29
N ILE A 200 15.73 10.37 -15.50
CA ILE A 200 15.01 9.46 -14.59
C ILE A 200 15.64 9.50 -13.18
N ALA A 201 16.97 9.44 -13.10
CA ALA A 201 17.70 9.53 -11.83
C ALA A 201 17.50 10.90 -11.15
N SER A 202 17.44 12.01 -11.91
CA SER A 202 17.21 13.34 -11.35
C SER A 202 15.78 13.54 -10.82
N LEU A 203 14.77 13.02 -11.53
CA LEU A 203 13.37 13.01 -11.10
C LEU A 203 13.20 12.18 -9.81
N PHE A 204 13.72 10.95 -9.81
CA PHE A 204 13.71 10.09 -8.63
C PHE A 204 14.39 10.76 -7.43
N LEU A 205 15.55 11.39 -7.63
CA LEU A 205 16.29 12.07 -6.57
C LEU A 205 15.52 13.30 -6.05
N GLN A 206 14.90 14.09 -6.94
CA GLN A 206 14.06 15.22 -6.57
C GLN A 206 12.85 14.76 -5.73
N GLU A 207 12.08 13.79 -6.20
CA GLU A 207 10.89 13.32 -5.50
C GLU A 207 11.23 12.69 -4.14
N ALA A 208 12.22 11.79 -4.11
CA ALA A 208 12.57 11.06 -2.90
C ALA A 208 13.32 11.92 -1.86
N VAL A 209 14.39 12.61 -2.26
CA VAL A 209 15.19 13.43 -1.33
C VAL A 209 14.46 14.72 -0.97
N GLY A 210 13.75 15.32 -1.93
CA GLY A 210 12.86 16.45 -1.68
C GLY A 210 11.73 16.10 -0.71
N GLY A 211 11.11 14.91 -0.84
CA GLY A 211 10.08 14.43 0.07
C GLY A 211 10.61 14.27 1.50
N VAL A 212 11.79 13.65 1.66
CA VAL A 212 12.45 13.51 2.97
C VAL A 212 12.80 14.87 3.57
N ILE A 213 13.42 15.79 2.81
CA ILE A 213 13.77 17.14 3.29
C ILE A 213 12.50 17.91 3.69
N TYR A 214 11.45 17.84 2.89
CA TYR A 214 10.18 18.51 3.18
C TYR A 214 9.47 17.91 4.40
N GLY A 215 9.53 16.60 4.61
CA GLY A 215 9.05 15.94 5.83
C GLY A 215 9.80 16.38 7.09
N VAL A 216 11.11 16.64 7.01
CA VAL A 216 11.89 17.26 8.11
C VAL A 216 11.39 18.67 8.40
N ILE A 217 11.11 19.48 7.36
CA ILE A 217 10.58 20.85 7.50
C ILE A 217 9.19 20.83 8.15
N LEU A 218 8.29 19.94 7.71
CA LEU A 218 6.97 19.74 8.32
C LEU A 218 7.05 19.37 9.81
N ALA A 219 7.94 18.42 10.16
CA ALA A 219 8.10 18.01 11.55
C ALA A 219 8.74 19.10 12.42
N ALA A 220 9.63 19.93 11.87
CA ALA A 220 10.17 21.11 12.55
C ALA A 220 9.10 22.20 12.76
N GLY A 221 8.24 22.44 11.76
CA GLY A 221 7.06 23.30 11.88
C GLY A 221 6.12 22.82 12.98
N LEU A 222 5.78 21.53 12.99
CA LEU A 222 4.98 20.91 14.06
C LEU A 222 5.66 21.03 15.44
N HIS A 223 6.98 20.81 15.53
CA HIS A 223 7.73 20.97 16.78
C HIS A 223 7.61 22.38 17.35
N PHE A 224 7.69 23.39 16.48
CA PHE A 224 7.50 24.79 16.84
C PHE A 224 6.06 25.02 17.31
N MET A 225 5.05 24.65 16.50
CA MET A 225 3.63 24.88 16.80
C MET A 225 3.16 24.21 18.10
N LEU A 226 3.56 22.96 18.36
CA LEU A 226 3.25 22.26 19.61
C LEU A 226 3.82 22.99 20.85
N GLY A 227 4.89 23.78 20.69
CA GLY A 227 5.47 24.59 21.76
C GLY A 227 4.73 25.90 22.07
N PHE A 228 3.71 26.29 21.29
CA PHE A 228 2.88 27.48 21.54
C PHE A 228 1.50 27.16 22.13
N SER A 229 1.15 25.88 22.27
CA SER A 229 -0.16 25.46 22.78
C SER A 229 -0.05 24.73 24.11
N GLU A 230 -1.10 24.85 24.92
CA GLU A 230 -1.32 24.05 26.13
C GLU A 230 -2.61 23.20 26.04
N ASP A 231 -3.33 23.27 24.91
CA ASP A 231 -4.62 22.59 24.70
C ASP A 231 -4.44 21.30 23.87
N LYS A 232 -4.89 20.19 24.45
CA LYS A 232 -4.90 18.87 23.80
C LYS A 232 -5.59 18.89 22.44
N THR A 233 -6.69 19.64 22.33
CA THR A 233 -7.48 19.76 21.10
C THR A 233 -6.66 20.38 19.99
N GLN A 234 -5.88 21.41 20.32
CA GLN A 234 -4.98 22.08 19.37
C GLN A 234 -3.84 21.16 18.94
N TYR A 235 -3.26 20.34 19.83
CA TYR A 235 -2.24 19.36 19.42
C TYR A 235 -2.76 18.39 18.33
N LEU A 236 -4.00 17.88 18.49
CA LEU A 236 -4.61 17.00 17.48
C LEU A 236 -4.81 17.76 16.15
N LEU A 237 -5.39 18.95 16.20
CA LEU A 237 -5.60 19.81 15.03
C LEU A 237 -4.28 20.17 14.32
N MET A 238 -3.21 20.44 15.07
CA MET A 238 -1.86 20.67 14.53
C MET A 238 -1.30 19.45 13.81
N THR A 239 -1.49 18.24 14.35
CA THR A 239 -1.05 17.02 13.64
C THR A 239 -1.85 16.76 12.36
N LEU A 240 -3.15 17.10 12.31
CA LEU A 240 -3.97 16.96 11.10
C LEU A 240 -3.47 17.81 9.92
N LEU A 241 -2.78 18.93 10.17
CA LEU A 241 -2.25 19.81 9.12
C LEU A 241 -1.21 19.11 8.22
N LEU A 242 -0.54 18.07 8.71
CA LEU A 242 0.53 17.38 7.97
C LEU A 242 -0.05 16.54 6.81
N PRO A 243 -0.90 15.52 7.04
CA PRO A 243 -1.48 14.74 5.95
C PRO A 243 -2.58 15.45 5.16
N THR A 244 -2.96 16.67 5.54
CA THR A 244 -3.85 17.54 4.74
C THR A 244 -3.04 18.58 3.97
N ALA A 245 -2.79 19.75 4.56
CA ALA A 245 -2.11 20.87 3.91
C ALA A 245 -0.66 20.54 3.55
N GLY A 246 0.07 19.82 4.41
CA GLY A 246 1.44 19.38 4.13
C GLY A 246 1.52 18.44 2.93
N TYR A 247 0.64 17.45 2.83
CA TYR A 247 0.59 16.53 1.69
C TYR A 247 0.33 17.29 0.37
N VAL A 248 -0.71 18.14 0.33
CA VAL A 248 -1.04 18.93 -0.87
C VAL A 248 0.11 19.88 -1.26
N VAL A 249 0.80 20.48 -0.29
CA VAL A 249 1.95 21.36 -0.59
C VAL A 249 3.16 20.55 -1.10
N ALA A 250 3.36 19.30 -0.68
CA ALA A 250 4.40 18.43 -1.25
C ALA A 250 4.18 18.19 -2.75
N ASP A 251 2.95 17.85 -3.14
CA ASP A 251 2.56 17.66 -4.54
C ASP A 251 2.74 18.97 -5.34
N MET A 252 2.35 20.12 -4.77
CA MET A 252 2.50 21.45 -5.40
C MET A 252 3.96 21.87 -5.64
N ILE A 253 4.92 21.39 -4.85
CA ILE A 253 6.36 21.65 -5.05
C ILE A 253 7.09 20.52 -5.78
N GLY A 254 6.37 19.49 -6.24
CA GLY A 254 6.94 18.38 -7.01
C GLY A 254 7.88 17.50 -6.20
N VAL A 255 7.48 17.13 -4.97
CA VAL A 255 8.20 16.16 -4.11
C VAL A 255 7.24 15.12 -3.54
N SER A 256 7.77 13.96 -3.12
CA SER A 256 6.94 12.84 -2.64
C SER A 256 6.21 13.16 -1.32
N GLY A 257 4.90 13.45 -1.41
CA GLY A 257 4.00 13.56 -0.27
C GLY A 257 4.05 12.35 0.69
N PRO A 258 4.02 11.10 0.19
CA PRO A 258 4.20 9.90 1.01
C PRO A 258 5.49 9.88 1.82
N LEU A 259 6.65 10.14 1.20
CA LEU A 259 7.93 10.15 1.92
C LEU A 259 8.05 11.35 2.88
N ALA A 260 7.39 12.47 2.58
CA ALA A 260 7.24 13.58 3.51
C ALA A 260 6.42 13.18 4.74
N MET A 261 5.30 12.47 4.58
CA MET A 261 4.48 11.99 5.71
C MET A 261 5.19 10.95 6.56
N VAL A 262 5.87 9.98 5.93
CA VAL A 262 6.67 8.96 6.65
C VAL A 262 7.79 9.62 7.45
N THR A 263 8.52 10.55 6.84
CA THR A 263 9.60 11.28 7.52
C THR A 263 9.06 12.16 8.65
N ALA A 264 7.96 12.88 8.40
CA ALA A 264 7.38 13.78 9.37
C ALA A 264 6.77 13.04 10.58
N GLY A 265 6.07 11.91 10.34
CA GLY A 265 5.50 11.07 11.40
C GLY A 265 6.57 10.46 12.31
N ILE A 266 7.62 9.86 11.74
CA ILE A 266 8.74 9.29 12.52
C ILE A 266 9.40 10.37 13.40
N ILE A 267 9.64 11.57 12.86
CA ILE A 267 10.24 12.66 13.65
C ILE A 267 9.26 13.18 14.71
N ALA A 268 7.98 13.39 14.36
CA ALA A 268 6.96 13.86 15.28
C ALA A 268 6.80 12.92 16.50
N GLY A 269 6.64 11.61 16.23
CA GLY A 269 6.42 10.58 17.24
C GLY A 269 7.62 10.29 18.14
N ASN A 270 8.84 10.59 17.70
CA ASN A 270 10.07 10.27 18.46
C ASN A 270 10.83 11.49 19.02
N LEU A 271 10.65 12.69 18.47
CA LEU A 271 11.45 13.88 18.82
C LEU A 271 10.61 15.09 19.24
N SER A 272 9.36 15.20 18.76
CA SER A 272 8.46 16.31 19.11
C SER A 272 7.50 15.95 20.23
N ILE A 273 6.63 14.97 20.00
CA ILE A 273 5.54 14.63 20.92
C ILE A 273 6.07 14.15 22.28
N PRO A 274 6.98 13.15 22.40
CA PRO A 274 7.46 12.69 23.71
C PRO A 274 8.32 13.71 24.49
N LYS A 275 8.71 14.82 23.85
CA LYS A 275 9.56 15.87 24.43
C LYS A 275 8.75 17.09 24.89
N LEU A 276 7.62 17.37 24.25
CA LEU A 276 6.80 18.56 24.50
C LEU A 276 5.49 18.23 25.25
N LEU A 277 4.90 17.06 25.00
CA LEU A 277 3.59 16.68 25.52
C LEU A 277 3.72 15.81 26.79
N LYS A 278 2.72 15.89 27.67
CA LYS A 278 2.61 15.04 28.87
C LYS A 278 2.12 13.65 28.47
N MET A 279 2.42 12.62 29.27
CA MET A 279 2.03 11.22 28.98
C MET A 279 0.55 11.06 28.59
N ASN A 280 -0.38 11.68 29.32
CA ASN A 280 -1.82 11.61 29.04
C ASN A 280 -2.23 12.33 27.73
N GLU A 281 -1.39 13.22 27.23
CA GLU A 281 -1.58 13.96 25.97
C GLU A 281 -1.06 13.13 24.80
N CYS A 282 0.11 12.48 24.96
CA CYS A 282 0.63 11.47 24.04
C CYS A 282 -0.37 10.31 23.84
N ILE A 283 -0.91 9.73 24.92
CA ILE A 283 -1.91 8.65 24.84
C ILE A 283 -3.19 9.11 24.13
N THR A 284 -3.62 10.36 24.34
CA THR A 284 -4.79 10.93 23.64
C THR A 284 -4.54 10.99 22.13
N LEU A 285 -3.33 11.42 21.75
CA LEU A 285 -2.89 11.60 20.37
C LEU A 285 -2.67 10.25 19.66
N GLU A 286 -2.06 9.27 20.33
CA GLU A 286 -1.92 7.88 19.87
C GLU A 286 -3.29 7.24 19.63
N SER A 287 -4.22 7.39 20.58
CA SER A 287 -5.61 6.88 20.45
C SER A 287 -6.35 7.54 19.27
N PHE A 288 -6.16 8.85 19.06
CA PHE A 288 -6.78 9.59 17.97
C PHE A 288 -6.26 9.13 16.59
N TRP A 289 -4.94 8.96 16.45
CA TRP A 289 -4.36 8.50 15.18
C TRP A 289 -4.66 7.03 14.90
N GLY A 290 -4.74 6.16 15.92
CA GLY A 290 -5.22 4.78 15.76
C GLY A 290 -6.68 4.68 15.31
N LEU A 291 -7.55 5.61 15.75
CA LEU A 291 -8.94 5.69 15.25
C LEU A 291 -9.00 6.15 13.78
N ILE A 292 -8.19 7.13 13.39
CA ILE A 292 -8.07 7.58 11.99
C ILE A 292 -7.55 6.45 11.10
N GLU A 293 -6.50 5.76 11.53
CA GLU A 293 -5.93 4.61 10.83
C GLU A 293 -6.95 3.48 10.67
N SER A 294 -7.63 3.07 11.75
CA SER A 294 -8.67 2.04 11.72
C SER A 294 -9.82 2.40 10.75
N PHE A 295 -10.29 3.65 10.77
CA PHE A 295 -11.34 4.13 9.87
C PHE A 295 -10.92 4.10 8.40
N PHE A 296 -9.76 4.68 8.06
CA PHE A 296 -9.30 4.72 6.67
C PHE A 296 -8.92 3.34 6.14
N ASN A 297 -8.37 2.44 6.97
CA ASN A 297 -8.15 1.06 6.57
C ASN A 297 -9.47 0.33 6.29
N SER A 298 -10.46 0.45 7.18
CA SER A 298 -11.77 -0.17 6.98
C SER A 298 -12.43 0.30 5.67
N LEU A 299 -12.30 1.60 5.36
CA LEU A 299 -12.74 2.18 4.09
C LEU A 299 -11.94 1.65 2.89
N LEU A 300 -10.60 1.55 3.01
CA LEU A 300 -9.71 1.03 1.97
C LEU A 300 -10.02 -0.43 1.61
N PHE A 301 -10.17 -1.30 2.62
CA PHE A 301 -10.47 -2.72 2.40
C PHE A 301 -11.91 -2.96 1.94
N LEU A 302 -12.86 -2.08 2.29
CA LEU A 302 -14.19 -2.05 1.67
C LEU A 302 -14.10 -1.68 0.18
N LEU A 303 -13.47 -0.55 -0.15
CA LEU A 303 -13.29 -0.08 -1.53
C LEU A 303 -12.62 -1.16 -2.40
N LEU A 304 -11.57 -1.79 -1.88
CA LEU A 304 -10.86 -2.90 -2.49
C LEU A 304 -11.77 -4.10 -2.80
N GLY A 305 -12.71 -4.45 -1.92
CA GLY A 305 -13.69 -5.49 -2.21
C GLY A 305 -14.81 -5.05 -3.18
N LEU A 306 -15.17 -3.77 -3.18
CA LEU A 306 -16.15 -3.19 -4.11
C LEU A 306 -15.59 -2.98 -5.52
N LEU A 307 -14.27 -2.87 -5.70
CA LEU A 307 -13.63 -2.78 -7.01
C LEU A 307 -13.89 -3.99 -7.92
N LEU A 308 -14.35 -5.13 -7.37
CA LEU A 308 -14.87 -6.26 -8.16
C LEU A 308 -16.00 -5.85 -9.13
N LEU A 309 -16.76 -4.80 -8.79
CA LEU A 309 -17.88 -4.29 -9.58
C LEU A 309 -17.43 -3.40 -10.75
N LEU A 310 -16.16 -2.98 -10.78
CA LEU A 310 -15.57 -2.09 -11.79
C LEU A 310 -14.50 -2.80 -12.65
N ILE A 311 -14.45 -4.13 -12.60
CA ILE A 311 -13.47 -4.94 -13.34
C ILE A 311 -14.24 -5.85 -14.29
N ASP A 312 -14.14 -5.57 -15.58
CA ASP A 312 -14.62 -6.47 -16.62
C ASP A 312 -13.67 -7.67 -16.77
N PHE A 313 -14.20 -8.86 -16.55
CA PHE A 313 -13.45 -10.12 -16.56
C PHE A 313 -13.45 -10.74 -17.97
N ASP A 314 -12.67 -10.15 -18.87
CA ASP A 314 -12.54 -10.66 -20.22
C ASP A 314 -11.95 -12.07 -20.28
N ALA A 315 -12.57 -12.92 -21.10
CA ALA A 315 -12.19 -14.32 -21.30
C ALA A 315 -10.84 -14.51 -22.04
N GLU A 316 -10.19 -13.41 -22.43
CA GLU A 316 -8.82 -13.40 -22.98
C GLU A 316 -7.77 -13.02 -21.92
N LEU A 317 -8.15 -12.36 -20.82
CA LEU A 317 -7.23 -11.76 -19.83
C LEU A 317 -7.00 -12.61 -18.57
N TRP A 318 -7.87 -13.60 -18.29
CA TRP A 318 -7.73 -14.51 -17.13
C TRP A 318 -6.37 -15.26 -17.11
N TRP A 319 -5.67 -15.40 -18.25
CA TRP A 319 -4.30 -15.94 -18.33
C TRP A 319 -3.30 -15.03 -17.58
N PHE A 320 -3.36 -13.72 -17.82
CA PHE A 320 -2.54 -12.73 -17.11
C PHE A 320 -2.96 -12.59 -15.65
N MET A 321 -4.26 -12.67 -15.36
CA MET A 321 -4.82 -12.68 -14.00
C MET A 321 -4.30 -13.85 -13.15
N LEU A 322 -4.17 -15.05 -13.73
CA LEU A 322 -3.67 -16.23 -13.03
C LEU A 322 -2.14 -16.23 -12.89
N LEU A 323 -1.42 -15.69 -13.89
CA LEU A 323 0.04 -15.65 -13.90
C LEU A 323 0.64 -14.48 -13.11
N SER A 324 -0.10 -13.39 -12.87
CA SER A 324 0.38 -12.28 -12.05
C SER A 324 0.76 -12.73 -10.63
N VAL A 325 -0.04 -13.61 -10.02
CA VAL A 325 0.20 -14.15 -8.65
C VAL A 325 1.58 -14.82 -8.52
N PRO A 326 1.93 -15.90 -9.27
CA PRO A 326 3.24 -16.54 -9.16
C PRO A 326 4.39 -15.62 -9.60
N ILE A 327 4.18 -14.70 -10.57
CA ILE A 327 5.21 -13.74 -10.98
C ILE A 327 5.54 -12.77 -9.83
N VAL A 328 4.53 -12.23 -9.13
CA VAL A 328 4.74 -11.32 -7.99
C VAL A 328 5.31 -12.06 -6.77
N LEU A 329 4.92 -13.31 -6.52
CA LEU A 329 5.51 -14.14 -5.47
C LEU A 329 6.99 -14.46 -5.77
N LEU A 330 7.36 -14.68 -7.04
CA LEU A 330 8.75 -14.87 -7.46
C LEU A 330 9.56 -13.57 -7.32
N GLY A 331 8.97 -12.43 -7.72
CA GLY A 331 9.55 -11.09 -7.50
C GLY A 331 9.83 -10.81 -6.02
N ARG A 332 8.83 -11.03 -5.15
CA ARG A 332 8.95 -10.87 -3.70
C ARG A 332 9.94 -11.85 -3.07
N SER A 333 10.01 -13.08 -3.60
CA SER A 333 11.00 -14.07 -3.16
C SER A 333 12.41 -13.56 -3.43
N LEU A 334 12.72 -13.14 -4.66
CA LEU A 334 14.05 -12.66 -5.01
C LEU A 334 14.40 -11.32 -4.32
N SER A 335 13.43 -10.42 -4.13
CA SER A 335 13.66 -9.15 -3.42
C SER A 335 14.02 -9.30 -1.94
N VAL A 336 13.59 -10.40 -1.29
CA VAL A 336 13.94 -10.70 0.11
C VAL A 336 15.17 -11.59 0.18
N TYR A 337 15.21 -12.72 -0.55
CA TYR A 337 16.31 -13.67 -0.44
C TYR A 337 17.65 -13.08 -0.87
N LEU A 338 17.71 -12.23 -1.92
CA LEU A 338 18.99 -11.67 -2.39
C LEU A 338 19.67 -10.75 -1.36
N PRO A 339 19.00 -9.77 -0.71
CA PRO A 339 19.56 -9.07 0.45
C PRO A 339 19.97 -9.99 1.61
N TYR A 340 19.19 -11.03 1.91
CA TYR A 340 19.49 -11.93 3.03
C TYR A 340 20.75 -12.78 2.82
N LEU A 341 21.16 -13.06 1.58
CA LEU A 341 22.48 -13.66 1.30
C LEU A 341 23.65 -12.80 1.81
N VAL A 342 23.46 -11.48 1.91
CA VAL A 342 24.42 -10.54 2.49
C VAL A 342 24.19 -10.41 4.00
N PHE A 343 22.95 -10.22 4.45
CA PHE A 343 22.64 -10.02 5.88
C PHE A 343 23.12 -11.19 6.76
N ARG A 344 22.95 -12.44 6.29
CA ARG A 344 23.42 -13.67 6.98
C ARG A 344 24.94 -13.72 7.20
N GLN A 345 25.74 -12.92 6.49
CA GLN A 345 27.19 -12.83 6.69
C GLN A 345 27.55 -11.90 7.87
N VAL A 346 26.61 -11.05 8.30
CA VAL A 346 26.82 -10.00 9.31
C VAL A 346 26.08 -10.31 10.62
N LYS A 347 24.89 -10.92 10.55
CA LYS A 347 24.03 -11.22 11.70
C LYS A 347 23.31 -12.56 11.50
N HIS A 348 23.07 -13.28 12.60
CA HIS A 348 22.20 -14.45 12.62
C HIS A 348 20.72 -14.03 12.66
N TYR A 349 19.86 -14.71 11.91
CA TYR A 349 18.41 -14.49 11.89
C TYR A 349 17.68 -15.83 12.09
N ASN A 350 16.45 -15.80 12.62
CA ASN A 350 15.58 -16.98 12.74
C ASN A 350 15.30 -17.57 11.33
N SER A 351 15.29 -18.90 11.20
CA SER A 351 15.19 -19.60 9.90
C SER A 351 13.85 -19.39 9.18
N PHE A 352 12.85 -18.82 9.85
CA PHE A 352 11.56 -18.43 9.27
C PHE A 352 11.46 -16.95 8.90
N ALA A 353 12.42 -16.08 9.27
CA ALA A 353 12.35 -14.64 9.03
C ALA A 353 12.13 -14.27 7.55
N GLU A 354 12.96 -14.80 6.65
CA GLU A 354 12.80 -14.62 5.20
C GLU A 354 11.46 -15.15 4.69
N LYS A 355 11.02 -16.31 5.20
CA LYS A 355 9.75 -16.93 4.80
C LYS A 355 8.56 -16.06 5.22
N ILE A 356 8.64 -15.44 6.39
CA ILE A 356 7.63 -14.51 6.92
C ILE A 356 7.66 -13.18 6.16
N LEU A 357 8.83 -12.66 5.77
CA LEU A 357 8.92 -11.45 4.92
C LEU A 357 8.44 -11.68 3.49
N VAL A 358 8.70 -12.85 2.90
CA VAL A 358 8.18 -13.21 1.57
C VAL A 358 6.68 -13.44 1.62
N TRP A 359 6.22 -14.34 2.49
CA TRP A 359 4.79 -14.70 2.57
C TRP A 359 3.93 -13.60 3.20
N GLY A 360 4.52 -12.76 4.04
CA GLY A 360 3.92 -11.56 4.64
C GLY A 360 4.08 -10.29 3.80
N GLY A 361 4.60 -10.39 2.57
CA GLY A 361 4.49 -9.32 1.59
C GLY A 361 3.06 -9.23 1.03
N LEU A 362 2.09 -8.83 1.86
CA LEU A 362 0.71 -8.60 1.44
C LEU A 362 0.63 -7.33 0.58
N ARG A 363 -0.31 -7.29 -0.37
CA ARG A 363 -0.48 -6.15 -1.28
C ARG A 363 -1.77 -5.41 -0.94
N GLY A 364 -1.66 -4.11 -0.69
CA GLY A 364 -2.77 -3.26 -0.25
C GLY A 364 -3.45 -2.50 -1.38
N GLY A 365 -4.42 -1.66 -1.01
CA GLY A 365 -5.19 -0.83 -1.95
C GLY A 365 -4.37 0.22 -2.71
N LEU A 366 -3.17 0.57 -2.24
CA LEU A 366 -2.24 1.49 -2.92
C LEU A 366 -1.87 1.00 -4.33
N ALA A 367 -1.65 -0.31 -4.51
CA ALA A 367 -1.36 -0.89 -5.82
C ALA A 367 -2.53 -0.70 -6.81
N LEU A 368 -3.76 -0.87 -6.34
CA LEU A 368 -4.98 -0.64 -7.13
C LEU A 368 -5.17 0.85 -7.44
N ALA A 369 -4.92 1.74 -6.49
CA ALA A 369 -4.98 3.19 -6.71
C ALA A 369 -3.99 3.64 -7.81
N MET A 370 -2.77 3.09 -7.83
CA MET A 370 -1.79 3.31 -8.90
C MET A 370 -2.25 2.72 -10.23
N ALA A 371 -2.76 1.48 -10.28
CA ALA A 371 -3.29 0.88 -11.51
C ALA A 371 -4.48 1.68 -12.09
N MET A 372 -5.39 2.19 -11.25
CA MET A 372 -6.49 3.07 -11.66
C MET A 372 -6.03 4.46 -12.09
N SER A 373 -4.82 4.88 -11.70
CA SER A 373 -4.27 6.20 -12.04
C SER A 373 -3.73 6.33 -13.46
N LEU A 374 -3.63 5.20 -14.18
CA LEU A 374 -3.13 5.08 -15.55
C LEU A 374 -4.11 5.72 -16.56
N PRO A 375 -3.60 6.25 -17.69
CA PRO A 375 -4.44 6.77 -18.76
C PRO A 375 -5.24 5.63 -19.42
N THR A 376 -6.49 5.92 -19.80
CA THR A 376 -7.32 5.07 -20.66
C THR A 376 -7.05 5.34 -22.15
N GLY A 377 -7.47 4.41 -23.00
CA GLY A 377 -7.29 4.45 -24.45
C GLY A 377 -5.94 3.91 -24.94
N VAL A 378 -5.12 3.34 -24.06
CA VAL A 378 -3.80 2.78 -24.42
C VAL A 378 -3.97 1.33 -24.88
N MET A 379 -4.47 1.18 -26.11
CA MET A 379 -4.80 -0.12 -26.72
C MET A 379 -3.53 -0.95 -27.01
N LEU A 380 -3.49 -2.19 -26.50
CA LEU A 380 -2.29 -3.03 -26.54
C LEU A 380 -2.08 -3.75 -27.88
N VAL A 381 -3.14 -4.11 -28.59
CA VAL A 381 -3.07 -4.73 -29.93
C VAL A 381 -3.98 -3.99 -30.90
N THR A 382 -3.44 -3.65 -32.07
CA THR A 382 -4.14 -2.97 -33.16
C THR A 382 -5.30 -3.82 -33.68
N GLY A 383 -6.53 -3.50 -33.26
CA GLY A 383 -7.75 -4.25 -33.60
C GLY A 383 -8.35 -5.08 -32.46
N SER A 384 -7.74 -5.07 -31.27
CA SER A 384 -8.37 -5.51 -30.01
C SER A 384 -8.91 -4.31 -29.23
N ASN A 385 -9.85 -4.54 -28.31
CA ASN A 385 -10.33 -3.52 -27.36
C ASN A 385 -9.56 -3.53 -26.02
N ILE A 386 -8.44 -4.26 -25.91
CA ILE A 386 -7.74 -4.46 -24.63
C ILE A 386 -6.94 -3.20 -24.26
N ASP A 387 -7.42 -2.47 -23.26
CA ASP A 387 -6.69 -1.34 -22.65
C ASP A 387 -5.59 -1.84 -21.69
N LEU A 388 -4.42 -1.20 -21.73
CA LEU A 388 -3.36 -1.37 -20.74
C LEU A 388 -3.86 -1.19 -19.31
N ARG A 389 -4.72 -0.19 -19.05
CA ARG A 389 -5.26 0.07 -17.72
C ARG A 389 -6.07 -1.12 -17.22
N GLU A 390 -6.96 -1.66 -18.04
CA GLU A 390 -7.83 -2.81 -17.69
C GLU A 390 -7.00 -4.05 -17.40
N LEU A 391 -6.05 -4.39 -18.26
CA LEU A 391 -5.11 -5.49 -18.05
C LEU A 391 -4.37 -5.34 -16.70
N LEU A 392 -3.78 -4.17 -16.42
CA LEU A 392 -3.03 -3.97 -15.19
C LEU A 392 -3.94 -3.92 -13.95
N MET A 393 -5.17 -3.40 -14.04
CA MET A 393 -6.16 -3.46 -12.96
C MET A 393 -6.54 -4.91 -12.63
N VAL A 394 -6.90 -5.73 -13.63
CA VAL A 394 -7.22 -7.17 -13.46
C VAL A 394 -6.05 -7.92 -12.81
N MET A 395 -4.83 -7.72 -13.33
CA MET A 395 -3.63 -8.38 -12.80
C MET A 395 -3.32 -7.97 -11.35
N THR A 396 -3.44 -6.67 -11.04
CA THR A 396 -3.23 -6.11 -9.69
C THR A 396 -4.24 -6.68 -8.72
N TYR A 397 -5.51 -6.67 -9.10
CA TYR A 397 -6.64 -7.11 -8.29
C TYR A 397 -6.51 -8.57 -7.87
N ALA A 398 -6.16 -9.47 -8.80
CA ALA A 398 -5.95 -10.88 -8.48
C ALA A 398 -4.79 -11.11 -7.49
N VAL A 399 -3.68 -10.37 -7.61
CA VAL A 399 -2.56 -10.42 -6.65
C VAL A 399 -2.98 -9.90 -5.28
N VAL A 400 -3.68 -8.77 -5.23
CA VAL A 400 -4.16 -8.15 -3.99
C VAL A 400 -5.12 -9.08 -3.25
N VAL A 401 -6.17 -9.57 -3.93
CA VAL A 401 -7.16 -10.50 -3.35
C VAL A 401 -6.52 -11.82 -2.95
N PHE A 402 -5.62 -12.40 -3.77
CA PHE A 402 -4.86 -13.59 -3.39
C PHE A 402 -4.04 -13.34 -2.11
N SER A 403 -3.35 -12.21 -2.01
CA SER A 403 -2.52 -11.92 -0.84
C SER A 403 -3.39 -11.82 0.43
N ILE A 404 -4.43 -11.00 0.44
CA ILE A 404 -5.25 -10.78 1.63
C ILE A 404 -5.98 -12.07 2.05
N LEU A 405 -6.58 -12.80 1.10
CA LEU A 405 -7.38 -13.99 1.41
C LEU A 405 -6.57 -15.28 1.59
N VAL A 406 -5.43 -15.44 0.90
CA VAL A 406 -4.64 -16.69 0.94
C VAL A 406 -3.38 -16.52 1.79
N GLN A 407 -2.54 -15.51 1.52
CA GLN A 407 -1.34 -15.29 2.33
C GLN A 407 -1.71 -14.85 3.75
N GLY A 408 -2.62 -13.89 3.91
CA GLY A 408 -3.09 -13.37 5.21
C GLY A 408 -3.74 -14.43 6.11
N THR A 409 -4.50 -15.38 5.53
CA THR A 409 -5.12 -16.47 6.31
C THR A 409 -4.16 -17.62 6.65
N THR A 410 -3.02 -17.72 5.96
CA THR A 410 -2.07 -18.83 6.14
C THR A 410 -0.79 -18.44 6.88
N ILE A 411 -0.43 -17.14 6.92
CA ILE A 411 0.75 -16.66 7.65
C ILE A 411 0.77 -16.93 9.17
N PRO A 412 -0.37 -17.02 9.92
CA PRO A 412 -0.33 -17.41 11.34
C PRO A 412 0.44 -18.71 11.58
N ARG A 413 0.20 -19.73 10.74
CA ARG A 413 0.84 -21.06 10.81
C ARG A 413 2.35 -21.05 10.53
N LEU A 414 2.88 -19.94 10.01
CA LEU A 414 4.29 -19.73 9.74
C LEU A 414 4.96 -19.00 10.93
N ILE A 415 4.26 -18.03 11.50
CA ILE A 415 4.66 -17.33 12.74
C ILE A 415 4.68 -18.32 13.92
N ASP A 416 3.66 -19.18 14.06
CA ASP A 416 3.61 -20.24 15.08
C ASP A 416 4.86 -21.15 15.05
N LYS A 417 5.41 -21.41 13.86
CA LYS A 417 6.63 -22.22 13.67
C LYS A 417 7.90 -21.42 14.00
N SER A 418 7.98 -20.16 13.59
CA SER A 418 9.06 -19.25 14.00
C SER A 418 9.14 -19.14 15.53
N ASN A 419 7.99 -19.05 16.19
CA ASN A 419 7.83 -18.98 17.64
C ASN A 419 8.13 -20.29 18.38
N ALA A 420 8.20 -21.41 17.65
CA ALA A 420 8.64 -22.70 18.19
C ALA A 420 10.16 -22.88 18.05
N GLU A 421 10.76 -22.36 16.96
CA GLU A 421 12.22 -22.29 16.79
C GLU A 421 12.87 -21.35 17.82
N ASP A 422 12.27 -20.18 18.08
CA ASP A 422 12.78 -19.20 19.05
C ASP A 422 12.70 -19.63 20.54
N LYS A 423 12.17 -20.84 20.81
CA LYS A 423 11.95 -21.39 22.18
C LYS A 423 12.65 -22.74 22.41
N GLY A 424 13.41 -23.26 21.44
CA GLY A 424 14.09 -24.55 21.48
C GLY A 424 15.59 -24.43 21.64
#